data_AF-A0A2E6IRJ2-F1
#
_entry.id   AF-A0A2E6IRJ2-F1
#
_cell.length_a   1.000
_cell.length_b   1.000
_cell.length_c   1.000
_cell.angle_alpha   90.00
_cell.angle_beta   90.00
_cell.angle_gamma   90.00
#
_symmetry.space_group_name_H-M   'P 1'
#
loop_
_entity.id
_entity.type
_entity.pdbx_description
1 polymer ?
#
loop_
_entity_poly.entity_id
_entity_poly.type
_entity_poly.pdbx_seq_one_letter_code
_entity_poly.pdbx_strand_id
1 'polypeptide(L)'
;MAALTLAAACALPPQGTSETDRANYLAAARSLDCALVTEGDYVAMEIQSGLSRQQLIDLTGYYLATERAVRLPEGGVKLTTGACA
;
A
#
# COMPACT_ATOMS: atom_id res chain seq x y z
N MET A 1 32.14 -6.58 -18.41
CA MET A 1 30.89 -7.34 -18.26
C MET A 1 30.15 -6.77 -17.06
N ALA A 2 28.98 -6.21 -17.31
CA ALA A 2 28.22 -5.39 -16.36
C ALA A 2 27.59 -6.27 -15.28
N ALA A 3 28.08 -6.15 -14.04
CA ALA A 3 27.44 -6.71 -12.86
C ALA A 3 26.50 -5.64 -12.27
N LEU A 4 25.29 -5.51 -12.84
CA LEU A 4 24.16 -4.88 -12.14
C LEU A 4 23.35 -5.98 -11.46
N THR A 5 23.87 -6.48 -10.34
CA THR A 5 23.15 -7.43 -9.48
C THR A 5 22.16 -6.68 -8.60
N LEU A 6 20.87 -6.84 -8.90
CA LEU A 6 19.70 -6.77 -8.02
C LEU A 6 19.65 -5.63 -6.98
N ALA A 7 19.07 -4.50 -7.37
CA ALA A 7 18.55 -3.48 -6.43
C ALA A 7 17.11 -3.79 -5.96
N ALA A 8 16.66 -5.04 -6.03
CA ALA A 8 15.37 -5.45 -5.52
C ALA A 8 15.52 -5.86 -4.04
N ALA A 9 15.47 -4.91 -3.10
CA ALA A 9 15.05 -5.15 -1.70
C ALA A 9 15.13 -3.94 -0.76
N CYS A 10 15.80 -2.84 -1.12
CA CYS A 10 15.86 -1.66 -0.23
C CYS A 10 14.67 -0.70 -0.40
N ALA A 11 13.48 -1.20 -0.73
CA ALA A 11 12.28 -0.39 -0.56
C ALA A 11 12.06 -0.25 0.95
N LEU A 12 12.51 0.88 1.50
CA LEU A 12 12.29 1.22 2.88
C LEU A 12 10.83 1.67 3.06
N PRO A 13 10.19 1.38 4.20
CA PRO A 13 8.87 1.91 4.48
C PRO A 13 8.91 3.45 4.44
N PRO A 14 7.81 4.11 4.03
CA PRO A 14 7.75 5.56 3.95
C PRO A 14 8.13 6.22 5.28
N GLN A 15 8.91 7.30 5.21
CA GLN A 15 9.23 8.09 6.39
C GLN A 15 7.94 8.63 7.02
N GLY A 16 7.85 8.59 8.35
CA GLY A 16 6.63 9.01 9.05
C GLY A 16 5.50 7.97 9.03
N THR A 17 5.80 6.71 8.68
CA THR A 17 4.88 5.59 8.89
C THR A 17 5.51 4.53 9.80
N SER A 18 4.80 4.20 10.87
CA SER A 18 5.17 3.14 11.81
C SER A 18 4.69 1.76 11.34
N GLU A 19 5.06 0.70 12.06
CA GLU A 19 4.52 -0.63 11.79
C GLU A 19 3.01 -0.70 12.08
N THR A 20 2.55 0.01 13.11
CA THR A 20 1.15 0.14 13.45
C THR A 20 0.37 0.83 12.33
N ASP A 21 0.92 1.88 11.73
CA ASP A 21 0.28 2.56 10.59
C ASP A 21 0.10 1.63 9.39
N ARG A 22 1.11 0.80 9.10
CA ARG A 22 1.04 -0.23 8.07
C ARG A 22 -0.04 -1.29 8.38
N ALA A 23 -0.15 -1.70 9.64
CA ALA A 23 -1.19 -2.63 10.06
C ALA A 23 -2.60 -2.01 9.94
N ASN A 24 -2.77 -0.75 10.36
CA ASN A 24 -4.02 -0.01 10.25
C ASN A 24 -4.43 0.19 8.79
N TYR A 25 -3.47 0.49 7.91
CA TYR A 25 -3.67 0.59 6.47
C TYR A 25 -4.21 -0.73 5.89
N LEU A 26 -3.56 -1.86 6.19
CA LEU A 26 -4.00 -3.18 5.70
C LEU A 26 -5.36 -3.59 6.28
N ALA A 27 -5.62 -3.27 7.55
CA ALA A 27 -6.90 -3.54 8.19
C ALA A 27 -8.04 -2.72 7.55
N ALA A 28 -7.81 -1.43 7.29
CA ALA A 28 -8.77 -0.57 6.59
C ALA A 28 -9.01 -1.07 5.16
N ALA A 29 -7.96 -1.44 4.43
CA ALA A 29 -8.09 -1.97 3.07
C ALA A 29 -8.92 -3.27 3.02
N ARG A 30 -8.83 -4.11 4.06
CA ARG A 30 -9.64 -5.34 4.14
C ARG A 30 -11.15 -5.09 4.15
N SER A 31 -11.60 -3.94 4.64
CA SER A 31 -13.02 -3.56 4.57
C SER A 31 -13.51 -3.27 3.14
N LEU A 32 -12.58 -3.02 2.21
CA LEU A 32 -12.80 -2.65 0.81
C LEU A 32 -12.39 -3.79 -0.15
N ASP A 33 -12.47 -5.05 0.30
CA ASP A 33 -11.96 -6.22 -0.44
C ASP A 33 -10.48 -6.08 -0.86
N CYS A 34 -9.71 -5.32 -0.06
CA CYS A 34 -8.30 -5.03 -0.30
C CYS A 34 -8.01 -4.26 -1.59
N ALA A 35 -9.04 -3.69 -2.22
CA ALA A 35 -8.93 -2.92 -3.44
C ALA A 35 -9.22 -1.43 -3.16
N LEU A 36 -8.35 -0.57 -3.67
CA LEU A 36 -8.53 0.88 -3.69
C LEU A 36 -8.62 1.32 -5.15
N VAL A 37 -9.83 1.57 -5.63
CA VAL A 37 -10.12 1.85 -7.05
C VAL A 37 -10.56 3.29 -7.24
N THR A 38 -11.38 3.79 -6.32
CA THR A 38 -12.03 5.10 -6.40
C THR A 38 -11.48 6.08 -5.38
N GLU A 39 -11.73 7.36 -5.59
CA GLU A 39 -11.43 8.40 -4.60
C GLU A 39 -12.16 8.17 -3.27
N GLY A 40 -13.36 7.61 -3.30
CA GLY A 40 -14.14 7.28 -2.10
C GLY A 40 -13.45 6.22 -1.24
N ASP A 41 -12.72 5.29 -1.86
CA ASP A 41 -11.96 4.26 -1.14
C ASP A 41 -10.83 4.87 -0.32
N TYR A 42 -10.13 5.86 -0.87
CA TYR A 42 -9.09 6.60 -0.14
C TYR A 42 -9.69 7.40 1.02
N VAL A 43 -10.85 8.04 0.83
CA VAL A 43 -11.53 8.73 1.94
C VAL A 43 -11.95 7.76 3.05
N ALA A 44 -12.50 6.60 2.68
CA ALA A 44 -12.86 5.55 3.65
C ALA A 44 -11.62 5.03 4.38
N MET A 45 -10.50 4.89 3.69
CA MET A 45 -9.22 4.53 4.29
C MET A 45 -8.74 5.58 5.29
N GLU A 46 -8.78 6.87 4.96
CA GLU A 46 -8.37 7.96 5.87
C GLU A 46 -9.15 7.90 7.18
N ILE A 47 -10.47 7.70 7.10
CA ILE A 47 -11.36 7.60 8.27
C ILE A 47 -11.06 6.34 9.09
N GLN A 48 -10.87 5.19 8.44
CA GLN A 48 -10.73 3.91 9.13
C GLN A 48 -9.32 3.67 9.69
N SER A 49 -8.28 4.05 8.96
CA SER A 49 -6.90 3.84 9.39
C SER A 49 -6.35 5.00 10.22
N GLY A 50 -7.01 6.17 10.20
CA GLY A 50 -6.54 7.40 10.84
C GLY A 50 -5.29 8.00 10.18
N LEU A 51 -4.99 7.59 8.94
CA LEU A 51 -3.82 8.04 8.20
C LEU A 51 -4.18 9.21 7.28
N SER A 52 -3.23 10.11 7.07
CA SER A 52 -3.41 11.17 6.07
C SER A 52 -3.40 10.62 4.65
N ARG A 53 -4.08 11.31 3.74
CA ARG A 53 -4.03 11.07 2.29
C ARG A 53 -2.62 10.78 1.76
N GLN A 54 -1.62 11.57 2.16
CA GLN A 54 -0.25 11.40 1.68
C GLN A 54 0.36 10.09 2.19
N GLN A 55 0.17 9.75 3.47
CA GLN A 55 0.65 8.48 4.03
C GLN A 55 0.00 7.28 3.35
N LEU A 56 -1.30 7.36 3.00
CA LEU A 56 -1.97 6.31 2.23
C LEU A 56 -1.29 6.11 0.87
N ILE A 57 -1.07 7.20 0.12
CA ILE A 57 -0.42 7.17 -1.20
C ILE A 57 0.99 6.59 -1.10
N ASP A 58 1.77 7.04 -0.11
CA ASP A 58 3.13 6.57 0.11
C ASP A 58 3.18 5.08 0.46
N LEU A 59 2.24 4.61 1.30
CA LEU A 59 2.10 3.20 1.63
C LEU A 59 1.68 2.37 0.42
N THR A 60 0.70 2.83 -0.36
CA THR A 60 0.31 2.17 -1.61
C THR A 60 1.51 2.03 -2.56
N GLY A 61 2.29 3.10 -2.73
CA GLY A 61 3.51 3.09 -3.54
C GLY A 61 4.57 2.11 -3.00
N TYR A 62 4.77 2.08 -1.70
CA TYR A 62 5.66 1.14 -1.02
C TYR A 62 5.23 -0.33 -1.22
N TYR A 63 3.95 -0.65 -1.08
CA TYR A 63 3.45 -2.02 -1.29
C TYR A 63 3.54 -2.45 -2.76
N LEU A 64 3.31 -1.53 -3.70
CA LEU A 64 3.55 -1.78 -5.13
C LEU A 64 5.04 -2.04 -5.42
N ALA A 65 5.92 -1.20 -4.87
CA ALA A 65 7.37 -1.34 -5.07
C ALA A 65 7.97 -2.61 -4.44
N THR A 66 7.28 -3.18 -3.44
CA THR A 66 7.68 -4.42 -2.76
C THR A 66 6.91 -5.65 -3.24
N GLU A 67 6.17 -5.56 -4.35
CA GLU A 67 5.38 -6.67 -4.93
C GLU A 67 4.33 -7.25 -3.97
N ARG A 68 3.90 -6.43 -3.00
CA ARG A 68 2.86 -6.73 -2.00
C ARG A 68 1.51 -6.09 -2.33
N ALA A 69 1.42 -5.50 -3.52
CA ALA A 69 0.23 -4.99 -4.13
C ALA A 69 0.37 -5.05 -5.65
N VAL A 70 -0.75 -5.08 -6.36
CA VAL A 70 -0.83 -5.11 -7.82
C VAL A 70 -1.73 -4.00 -8.34
N ARG A 71 -1.39 -3.45 -9.50
CA ARG A 71 -2.28 -2.52 -10.21
C ARG A 71 -3.39 -3.31 -10.90
N LEU A 72 -4.62 -2.80 -10.80
CA LEU A 72 -5.77 -3.42 -11.44
C LEU A 72 -5.95 -2.87 -12.87
N PRO A 73 -6.43 -3.69 -13.83
CA PRO A 73 -6.61 -3.26 -15.22
C PRO A 73 -7.69 -2.18 -15.38
N GLU A 74 -8.70 -2.17 -14.51
CA GLU A 74 -9.73 -1.13 -14.41
C GLU A 74 -9.26 0.18 -13.75
N GLY A 75 -8.03 0.18 -13.23
CA GLY A 75 -7.48 1.28 -12.44
C GLY A 75 -7.50 0.98 -10.94
N GLY A 76 -6.63 1.67 -10.20
CA GLY A 76 -6.45 1.43 -8.77
C GLY A 76 -5.48 0.30 -8.44
N VAL A 77 -5.57 -0.18 -7.20
CA VAL A 77 -4.56 -1.06 -6.60
C VAL A 77 -5.23 -2.10 -5.71
N LYS A 78 -4.81 -3.36 -5.81
CA LYS A 78 -5.20 -4.44 -4.89
C LYS A 78 -4.01 -4.87 -4.05
N LEU A 79 -4.16 -4.86 -2.73
CA LEU A 79 -3.15 -5.35 -1.80
C LEU A 79 -3.19 -6.88 -1.75
N THR A 80 -2.02 -7.51 -1.59
CA THR A 80 -1.85 -8.97 -1.61
C THR A 80 -1.05 -9.47 -0.41
N THR A 81 -1.08 -8.74 0.71
CA THR A 81 -0.24 -8.99 1.88
C THR A 81 -0.98 -8.77 3.20
N GLY A 82 -0.47 -9.39 4.27
CA GLY A 82 -0.98 -9.21 5.63
C GLY A 82 -2.46 -9.57 5.75
N ALA A 83 -3.29 -8.64 6.22
CA ALA A 83 -4.75 -8.82 6.29
C ALA A 83 -5.41 -8.96 4.90
N CYS A 84 -4.67 -8.69 3.83
CA CYS A 84 -5.09 -8.73 2.44
C CYS A 84 -4.43 -9.85 1.62
N ALA A 85 -3.87 -10.86 2.28
CA ALA A 85 -3.39 -12.09 1.66
C ALA A 85 -4.38 -13.25 1.84
#